data_AF-A0AAD7K4E1-F1
#
_entry.id   AF-A0AAD7K4E1-F1
#
_cell.length_a   1.000
_cell.length_b   1.000
_cell.length_c   1.000
_cell.angle_alpha   90.00
_cell.angle_beta   90.00
_cell.angle_gamma   90.00
#
_symmetry.space_group_name_H-M   'P 1'
#
loop_
_entity.id
_entity.type
_entity.pdbx_description
1 polymer ?
#
loop_
_entity_poly.entity_id
_entity_poly.type
_entity_poly.pdbx_seq_one_letter_code
_entity_poly.pdbx_strand_id
1 'polypeptide(L)'
;PLPAHSKQKENETIQAFFIRRRAANTKRMEKETLTDRQRRTQRTDHAKKGDVPKKACIFYWEEQDGYYIRQPGGRANYAELWREYPGSQRRYDSMSNEWDLCELIE
;
A
#
# COMPACT_ATOMS: atom_id res chain seq x y z
N PRO A 1 -9.25 -17.55 4.44
CA PRO A 1 -10.00 -16.62 3.56
C PRO A 1 -9.35 -15.24 3.60
N LEU A 2 -9.34 -14.50 2.49
CA LEU A 2 -8.68 -13.19 2.47
C LEU A 2 -9.48 -12.13 3.24
N PRO A 3 -8.82 -11.20 3.95
CA PRO A 3 -9.49 -10.11 4.65
C PRO A 3 -10.32 -9.24 3.70
N ALA A 4 -11.45 -8.73 4.20
CA ALA A 4 -12.25 -7.77 3.47
C ALA A 4 -11.40 -6.57 3.06
N HIS A 5 -11.57 -6.12 1.81
CA HIS A 5 -10.85 -4.99 1.23
C HIS A 5 -9.32 -5.15 1.13
N SER A 6 -8.74 -6.36 1.30
CA SER A 6 -7.30 -6.55 1.09
C SER A 6 -6.88 -6.27 -0.36
N LYS A 7 -7.78 -6.52 -1.32
CA LYS A 7 -7.54 -6.45 -2.78
C LYS A 7 -6.53 -7.48 -3.31
N GLN A 8 -6.02 -8.35 -2.44
CA GLN A 8 -5.25 -9.53 -2.81
C GLN A 8 -6.17 -10.54 -3.49
N LYS A 9 -5.66 -11.26 -4.49
CA LYS A 9 -6.36 -12.40 -5.09
C LYS A 9 -6.01 -13.68 -4.34
N GLU A 10 -6.88 -14.68 -4.45
CA GLU A 10 -6.61 -16.01 -3.91
C GLU A 10 -5.28 -16.56 -4.45
N ASN A 11 -4.45 -17.11 -3.54
CA ASN A 11 -3.11 -17.65 -3.82
C ASN A 11 -2.12 -16.65 -4.45
N GLU A 12 -2.39 -15.34 -4.37
CA GLU A 12 -1.52 -14.32 -4.94
C GLU A 12 -0.34 -14.02 -4.02
N THR A 13 0.87 -14.14 -4.56
CA THR A 13 2.11 -13.76 -3.87
C THR A 13 2.24 -12.25 -3.77
N ILE A 14 3.05 -11.76 -2.81
CA ILE A 14 3.37 -10.33 -2.67
C ILE A 14 3.86 -9.73 -4.00
N GLN A 15 4.79 -10.42 -4.68
CA GLN A 15 5.35 -9.96 -5.95
C GLN A 15 4.27 -9.88 -7.04
N ALA A 16 3.43 -10.92 -7.15
CA ALA A 16 2.34 -10.94 -8.13
C ALA A 16 1.33 -9.81 -7.87
N PHE A 17 1.00 -9.53 -6.60
CA PHE A 17 0.16 -8.41 -6.21
C PHE A 17 0.74 -7.08 -6.68
N PHE A 18 2.02 -6.80 -6.38
CA PHE A 18 2.64 -5.54 -6.76
C PHE A 18 2.81 -5.39 -8.27
N ILE A 19 3.10 -6.47 -9.01
CA ILE A 19 3.15 -6.47 -10.48
C ILE A 19 1.77 -6.12 -11.04
N ARG A 20 0.72 -6.81 -10.59
CA ARG A 20 -0.66 -6.54 -11.02
C ARG A 20 -1.09 -5.11 -10.67
N ARG A 21 -0.75 -4.65 -9.46
CA ARG A 21 -1.06 -3.28 -8.99
C ARG A 21 -0.38 -2.24 -9.86
N ARG A 22 0.91 -2.43 -10.18
CA ARG A 22 1.67 -1.54 -11.08
C ARG A 22 1.03 -1.48 -12.46
N ALA A 23 0.68 -2.63 -13.05
CA ALA A 23 0.02 -2.67 -14.36
C ALA A 23 -1.34 -1.95 -14.36
N ALA A 24 -2.15 -2.13 -13.32
CA ALA A 24 -3.42 -1.42 -13.16
C ALA A 24 -3.22 0.09 -12.97
N ASN A 25 -2.20 0.49 -12.22
CA ASN A 25 -1.86 1.88 -11.99
C ASN A 25 -1.40 2.58 -13.27
N THR A 26 -0.57 1.94 -14.10
CA THR A 26 -0.17 2.49 -15.42
C THR A 26 -1.39 2.81 -16.27
N LYS A 27 -2.34 1.88 -16.39
CA LYS A 27 -3.60 2.10 -17.14
C LYS A 27 -4.44 3.24 -16.57
N ARG A 28 -4.43 3.44 -15.25
CA ARG A 28 -5.13 4.56 -14.60
C ARG A 28 -4.42 5.88 -14.84
N MET A 29 -3.09 5.90 -14.90
CA MET A 29 -2.30 7.09 -15.20
C MET A 29 -2.52 7.60 -16.62
N GLU A 30 -2.74 6.70 -17.59
CA GLU A 30 -3.06 7.08 -18.99
C GLU A 30 -4.37 7.88 -19.10
N LYS A 31 -5.32 7.64 -18.19
CA LYS A 31 -6.63 8.31 -18.15
C LYS A 31 -6.71 9.42 -17.11
N GLU A 32 -5.57 9.79 -16.52
CA GLU A 32 -5.50 10.75 -15.42
C GLU A 32 -5.76 12.18 -15.92
N THR A 33 -6.68 12.88 -15.26
CA THR A 33 -6.91 14.31 -15.52
C THR A 33 -5.82 15.18 -14.89
N LEU A 34 -5.71 16.44 -15.30
CA LEU A 34 -4.77 17.39 -14.66
C LEU A 34 -5.02 17.53 -13.16
N THR A 35 -6.29 17.57 -12.73
CA THR A 35 -6.69 17.66 -11.33
C THR A 35 -6.28 16.40 -10.54
N ASP A 36 -6.47 15.22 -11.13
CA ASP A 36 -6.07 13.97 -10.50
C ASP A 36 -4.56 13.85 -10.38
N ARG A 37 -3.82 14.28 -11.41
CA ARG A 37 -2.36 14.37 -11.39
C ARG A 37 -1.88 15.28 -10.27
N GLN A 38 -2.47 16.46 -10.12
CA GLN A 38 -2.10 17.39 -9.06
C GLN A 38 -2.34 16.78 -7.68
N ARG A 39 -3.50 16.14 -7.46
CA ARG A 39 -3.82 15.42 -6.21
C ARG A 39 -2.83 14.30 -5.94
N ARG A 40 -2.45 13.54 -6.97
CA ARG A 40 -1.46 12.46 -6.85
C ARG A 40 -0.07 12.98 -6.51
N THR A 41 0.38 14.07 -7.14
CA THR A 41 1.66 14.71 -6.82
C THR A 41 1.68 15.17 -5.36
N GLN A 42 0.62 15.86 -4.90
CA GLN A 42 0.50 16.26 -3.50
C GLN A 42 0.57 15.05 -2.55
N ARG A 43 -0.16 13.98 -2.85
CA ARG A 43 -0.09 12.72 -2.08
C ARG A 43 1.33 12.16 -2.00
N THR A 44 2.06 12.15 -3.10
CA THR A 44 3.46 11.68 -3.16
C THR A 44 4.37 12.57 -2.32
N ASP A 45 4.22 13.89 -2.39
CA ASP A 45 5.05 14.82 -1.60
C ASP A 45 4.75 14.74 -0.11
N HIS A 46 3.49 14.53 0.27
CA HIS A 46 3.12 14.22 1.65
C HIS A 46 3.70 12.90 2.14
N ALA A 47 3.68 11.85 1.31
CA ALA A 47 4.24 10.55 1.66
C ALA A 47 5.75 10.61 1.92
N LYS A 48 6.50 11.43 1.18
CA LYS A 48 7.94 11.64 1.38
C LYS A 48 8.31 12.21 2.76
N LYS A 49 7.37 12.87 3.45
CA LYS A 49 7.61 13.40 4.81
C LYS A 49 7.82 12.30 5.84
N GLY A 50 7.35 11.07 5.56
CA GLY A 50 7.52 9.93 6.45
C GLY A 50 6.64 9.92 7.69
N ASP A 51 5.72 10.89 7.83
CA ASP A 51 4.76 10.96 8.93
C ASP A 51 3.74 9.81 8.88
N VAL A 52 3.21 9.43 10.05
CA VAL A 52 2.08 8.49 10.13
C VAL A 52 0.90 9.01 9.28
N PRO A 53 0.40 8.22 8.30
CA PRO A 53 -0.64 8.69 7.40
C PRO A 53 -1.96 9.04 8.10
N LYS A 54 -2.43 10.27 7.89
CA LYS A 54 -3.76 10.72 8.36
C LYS A 54 -4.90 10.38 7.39
N LYS A 55 -4.60 10.27 6.09
CA LYS A 55 -5.62 10.04 5.04
C LYS A 55 -5.42 8.74 4.27
N ALA A 56 -4.17 8.35 4.00
CA ALA A 56 -3.89 7.10 3.32
C ALA A 56 -4.25 5.90 4.20
N CYS A 57 -4.63 4.78 3.57
CA CYS A 57 -4.85 3.53 4.29
C CYS A 57 -3.52 2.78 4.44
N ILE A 58 -3.30 2.15 5.59
CA ILE A 58 -2.16 1.27 5.83
C ILE A 58 -2.63 -0.19 5.76
N PHE A 59 -1.87 -0.98 5.04
CA PHE A 59 -1.94 -2.43 5.01
C PHE A 59 -0.57 -2.99 5.41
N TYR A 60 -0.56 -4.14 6.05
CA TYR A 60 0.66 -4.87 6.35
C TYR A 60 0.57 -6.29 5.77
N TRP A 61 1.70 -6.89 5.46
CA TRP A 61 1.78 -8.26 4.96
C TRP A 61 2.24 -9.16 6.09
N GLU A 62 1.41 -10.15 6.41
CA GLU A 62 1.63 -11.09 7.51
C GLU A 62 1.72 -12.51 6.95
N GLU A 63 2.69 -13.27 7.41
CA GLU A 63 2.82 -14.68 7.05
C GLU A 63 1.81 -15.53 7.85
N GLN A 64 0.99 -16.29 7.14
CA GLN A 64 0.00 -17.22 7.68
C GLN A 64 0.09 -18.54 6.90
N ASP A 65 0.38 -19.64 7.60
CA ASP A 65 0.49 -20.99 7.02
C ASP A 65 1.43 -21.07 5.78
N GLY A 66 2.54 -20.33 5.79
CA GLY A 66 3.51 -20.28 4.69
C GLY A 66 3.12 -19.38 3.52
N TYR A 67 2.04 -18.59 3.65
CA TYR A 67 1.60 -17.60 2.66
C TYR A 67 1.48 -16.21 3.28
N TYR A 68 1.89 -15.19 2.52
CA TYR A 68 1.70 -13.81 2.97
C TYR A 68 0.31 -13.29 2.61
N ILE A 69 -0.39 -12.80 3.63
CA ILE A 69 -1.73 -12.23 3.52
C ILE A 69 -1.68 -10.73 3.79
N ARG A 70 -2.29 -9.95 2.90
CA ARG A 70 -2.39 -8.49 3.02
C ARG A 70 -3.52 -8.11 3.97
N GLN A 71 -3.16 -7.63 5.15
CA GLN A 71 -4.10 -7.26 6.22
C GLN A 71 -4.35 -5.75 6.25
N PRO A 72 -5.61 -5.29 6.44
CA PRO A 72 -5.87 -3.89 6.74
C PRO A 72 -5.36 -3.56 8.15
N GLY A 73 -4.49 -2.55 8.28
CA GLY A 73 -3.87 -2.24 9.57
C GLY A 73 -4.84 -1.73 10.65
N GLY A 74 -5.98 -1.15 10.26
CA GLY A 74 -6.93 -0.53 11.17
C GLY A 74 -6.43 0.79 11.77
N ARG A 75 -7.27 1.83 11.80
CA ARG A 75 -6.83 3.21 12.13
C ARG A 75 -6.20 3.36 13.51
N ALA A 76 -6.65 2.58 14.48
CA ALA A 76 -6.10 2.60 15.84
C ALA A 76 -4.63 2.15 15.89
N ASN A 77 -4.20 1.26 14.99
CA ASN A 77 -2.88 0.64 15.02
C ASN A 77 -1.85 1.35 14.12
N TYR A 78 -2.25 2.41 13.40
CA TYR A 78 -1.37 3.04 12.41
C TYR A 78 -0.06 3.55 13.01
N ALA A 79 -0.10 4.10 14.23
CA ALA A 79 1.11 4.61 14.87
C ALA A 79 2.09 3.49 15.29
N GLU A 80 1.56 2.35 15.71
CA GLU A 80 2.32 1.17 16.12
C GLU A 80 2.95 0.49 14.90
N LEU A 81 2.14 0.13 13.92
CA LEU A 81 2.60 -0.44 12.64
C LEU A 81 3.64 0.46 11.97
N TRP A 82 3.45 1.78 12.01
CA TRP A 82 4.42 2.71 11.43
C TRP A 82 5.74 2.76 12.19
N ARG A 83 5.77 2.39 13.47
CA ARG A 83 7.00 2.30 14.26
C ARG A 83 7.72 0.98 13.99
N GLU A 84 6.98 -0.11 13.87
CA GLU A 84 7.52 -1.45 13.67
C GLU A 84 8.22 -1.61 12.32
N TYR A 85 7.61 -1.11 11.24
CA TYR A 85 8.17 -1.24 9.91
C TYR A 85 9.00 0.01 9.58
N PRO A 86 10.34 -0.05 9.45
CA PRO A 86 11.16 1.08 9.03
C PRO A 86 10.86 1.51 7.59
N GLY A 87 11.31 2.71 7.20
CA GLY A 87 11.01 3.31 5.90
C GLY A 87 11.31 2.43 4.67
N SER A 88 12.36 1.60 4.72
CA SER A 88 12.71 0.64 3.67
C SER A 88 11.63 -0.42 3.44
N GLN A 89 10.92 -0.82 4.50
CA GLN A 89 9.85 -1.81 4.46
C GLN A 89 8.47 -1.19 4.16
N ARG A 90 8.41 0.08 3.75
CA ARG A 90 7.17 0.77 3.42
C ARG A 90 7.12 1.11 1.94
N ARG A 91 6.04 0.69 1.29
CA ARG A 91 5.79 1.03 -0.11
C ARG A 91 4.50 1.80 -0.27
N TYR A 92 4.62 2.98 -0.87
CA TYR A 92 3.48 3.86 -1.11
C TYR A 92 2.91 3.71 -2.53
N ASP A 93 1.59 3.59 -2.63
CA ASP A 93 0.83 3.69 -3.87
C ASP A 93 0.01 5.00 -3.91
N SER A 94 0.57 6.01 -4.59
CA SER A 94 -0.09 7.32 -4.76
C SER A 94 -1.40 7.28 -5.57
N MET A 95 -1.58 6.29 -6.45
CA MET A 95 -2.82 6.13 -7.25
C MET A 95 -4.01 5.72 -6.39
N SER A 96 -3.72 4.95 -5.35
CA SER A 96 -4.71 4.38 -4.45
C SER A 96 -4.74 5.06 -3.09
N ASN A 97 -3.73 5.88 -2.79
CA ASN A 97 -3.52 6.51 -1.48
C ASN A 97 -3.39 5.44 -0.38
N GLU A 98 -2.51 4.46 -0.62
CA GLU A 98 -2.32 3.29 0.24
C GLU A 98 -0.84 3.05 0.54
N TRP A 99 -0.55 2.59 1.74
CA TRP A 99 0.75 2.08 2.15
C TRP A 99 0.68 0.58 2.35
N ASP A 100 1.70 -0.10 1.87
CA ASP A 100 1.98 -1.51 2.12
C ASP A 100 3.23 -1.59 2.99
N LEU A 101 3.10 -2.16 4.19
CA LEU A 101 4.18 -2.47 5.12
C LEU A 101 4.54 -3.94 4.97
N CYS A 102 5.80 -4.24 4.66
CA CYS A 102 6.20 -5.61 4.35
C CYS A 102 7.70 -5.76 4.54
N GLU A 103 8.09 -6.75 5.33
CA GLU A 103 9.51 -7.05 5.63
C GLU A 103 10.28 -7.51 4.38
N LEU A 104 9.56 -8.07 3.41
CA LEU A 104 10.11 -8.57 2.14
C LEU A 104 10.21 -7.49 1.05
N ILE A 105 9.97 -6.22 1.39
CA ILE A 105 10.26 -5.10 0.49
C ILE A 105 11.71 -4.69 0.74
N GLU A 106 12.61 -5.22 -0.07
CA GLU A 106 13.98 -4.73 -0.24
C GLU A 106 14.08 -3.75 -1.42
#